data_AF-A0A819MT02-F1
#
_entry.id   AF-A0A819MT02-F1
#
_cell.length_a   1.000
_cell.length_b   1.000
_cell.length_c   1.000
_cell.angle_alpha   90.00
_cell.angle_beta   90.00
_cell.angle_gamma   90.00
#
_symmetry.space_group_name_H-M   'P 1'
#
loop_
_entity.id
_entity.type
_entity.pdbx_description
1 polymer ?
#
loop_
_entity_poly.entity_id
_entity_poly.type
_entity_poly.pdbx_seq_one_letter_code
_entity_poly.pdbx_strand_id
1 'polypeptide(L)'
;LALITTTSIHGKSIQYDRLKQLKFIGYTKGFGTSHISASFMDKVREYLKVNNPEVLTRKQSKWQLLKFVAQKLNIDSSQLFYHGDQRGIYCGWTGTNANEFLLKTKMNFVQDKLQSVESTASFWKQRWAKQRATHLNKSQI
;
A
#
# COMPACT_ATOMS: atom_id res chain seq x y z
N LEU A 1 15.71 2.21 -11.59
CA LEU A 1 14.39 1.86 -11.00
C LEU A 1 13.36 1.93 -12.12
N ALA A 2 12.65 0.84 -12.47
CA ALA A 2 11.77 0.79 -13.66
C ALA A 2 10.29 1.15 -13.39
N LEU A 3 9.82 0.97 -12.16
CA LEU A 3 8.43 1.18 -11.77
C LEU A 3 8.37 1.67 -10.32
N ILE A 4 7.49 2.62 -10.07
CA ILE A 4 7.05 3.05 -8.74
C ILE A 4 5.61 2.57 -8.57
N THR A 5 5.32 1.89 -7.47
CA THR A 5 3.95 1.49 -7.14
C THR A 5 3.52 2.12 -5.82
N THR A 6 2.23 2.46 -5.72
CA THR A 6 1.62 2.90 -4.48
C THR A 6 0.19 2.41 -4.40
N THR A 7 -0.35 2.39 -3.17
CA THR A 7 -1.75 2.11 -2.92
C THR A 7 -2.40 3.26 -2.18
N SER A 8 -3.67 3.48 -2.47
CA SER A 8 -4.52 4.38 -1.70
C SER A 8 -5.18 3.64 -0.54
N ILE A 9 -5.76 4.40 0.39
CA ILE A 9 -6.40 3.84 1.58
C ILE A 9 -7.85 3.40 1.29
N HIS A 10 -8.61 4.19 0.52
CA HIS A 10 -10.03 3.96 0.26
C HIS A 10 -10.34 3.94 -1.25
N GLY A 11 -10.10 2.82 -1.93
CA GLY A 11 -10.38 2.72 -3.37
C GLY A 11 -9.64 3.76 -4.20
N LYS A 12 -10.23 4.30 -5.27
CA LYS A 12 -9.54 5.24 -6.16
C LYS A 12 -9.26 6.58 -5.45
N SER A 13 -7.99 7.00 -5.42
CA SER A 13 -7.57 8.26 -4.76
C SER A 13 -7.50 9.42 -5.74
N ILE A 14 -8.25 10.48 -5.40
CA ILE A 14 -8.21 11.77 -6.10
C ILE A 14 -6.81 12.41 -6.04
N GLN A 15 -6.04 12.13 -4.97
CA GLN A 15 -4.68 12.67 -4.82
C GLN A 15 -3.74 12.08 -5.88
N TYR A 16 -3.83 10.77 -6.13
CA TYR A 16 -2.96 10.07 -7.08
C TYR A 16 -3.43 10.25 -8.52
N ASP A 17 -4.75 10.28 -8.77
CA ASP A 17 -5.32 10.55 -10.09
C ASP A 17 -4.84 11.88 -10.71
N ARG A 18 -4.45 12.84 -9.86
CA ARG A 18 -3.97 14.17 -10.29
C ARG A 18 -2.47 14.22 -10.58
N LEU A 19 -1.71 13.20 -10.20
CA LEU A 19 -0.30 13.07 -10.56
C LEU A 19 -0.21 12.45 -11.94
N LYS A 20 0.33 13.18 -12.93
CA LYS A 20 0.44 12.69 -14.32
C LYS A 20 1.29 11.40 -14.44
N GLN A 21 2.23 11.25 -13.51
CA GLN A 21 3.22 10.18 -13.45
C GLN A 21 2.65 8.88 -12.89
N LEU A 22 1.53 8.92 -12.16
CA LEU A 22 0.87 7.73 -11.62
C LEU A 22 -0.38 7.41 -12.43
N LYS A 23 -0.56 6.14 -12.78
CA LYS A 23 -1.75 5.63 -13.44
C LYS A 23 -2.42 4.60 -12.56
N PHE A 24 -3.72 4.74 -12.42
CA PHE A 24 -4.56 3.73 -11.78
C PHE A 24 -4.56 2.46 -12.64
N ILE A 25 -4.28 1.30 -12.03
CA ILE A 25 -4.24 0.01 -12.73
C ILE A 25 -5.27 -1.00 -12.21
N GLY A 26 -5.96 -0.71 -11.11
CA GLY A 26 -6.97 -1.60 -10.56
C GLY A 26 -7.05 -1.53 -9.04
N TYR A 27 -7.67 -2.55 -8.45
CA TYR A 27 -7.93 -2.63 -7.02
C TYR A 27 -7.24 -3.84 -6.38
N THR A 28 -6.84 -3.72 -5.11
CA THR A 28 -6.47 -4.89 -4.31
C THR A 28 -7.70 -5.72 -3.96
N LYS A 29 -7.49 -6.98 -3.58
CA LYS A 29 -8.59 -7.90 -3.18
C LYS A 29 -9.18 -7.64 -1.79
N GLY A 30 -8.68 -6.65 -1.03
CA GLY A 30 -9.20 -6.35 0.32
C GLY A 30 -8.70 -7.25 1.44
N PHE A 31 -7.43 -7.68 1.38
CA PHE A 31 -6.76 -8.42 2.44
C PHE A 31 -5.83 -7.51 3.24
N GLY A 32 -5.80 -7.67 4.56
CA GLY A 32 -5.00 -6.82 5.44
C GLY A 32 -5.16 -7.16 6.93
N THR A 33 -4.59 -6.30 7.77
CA THR A 33 -4.66 -6.40 9.25
C THR A 33 -5.17 -5.11 9.89
N SER A 34 -5.68 -4.18 9.09
CA SER A 34 -6.15 -2.87 9.57
C SER A 34 -7.38 -2.97 10.46
N HIS A 35 -8.26 -3.94 10.20
CA HIS A 35 -9.45 -4.24 11.01
C HIS A 35 -9.12 -4.97 12.31
N ILE A 36 -7.89 -5.44 12.49
CA ILE A 36 -7.49 -6.26 13.65
C ILE A 36 -7.03 -5.36 14.79
N SER A 37 -7.84 -5.38 15.86
CA SER A 37 -7.63 -4.56 17.04
C SER A 37 -6.31 -4.89 17.77
N ALA A 38 -5.81 -3.92 18.53
CA ALA A 38 -4.67 -4.14 19.41
C ALA A 38 -4.99 -5.20 20.48
N SER A 39 -6.18 -5.13 21.09
CA SER A 39 -6.62 -6.08 22.11
C SER A 39 -6.66 -7.53 21.63
N PHE A 40 -7.03 -7.77 20.37
CA PHE A 40 -6.96 -9.10 19.78
C PHE A 40 -5.51 -9.57 19.61
N MET A 41 -4.63 -8.68 19.14
CA MET A 41 -3.20 -8.97 19.02
C MET A 41 -2.54 -9.26 20.38
N ASP A 42 -3.05 -8.68 21.47
CA ASP A 42 -2.54 -8.97 22.81
C ASP A 42 -2.87 -10.40 23.24
N LYS A 43 -4.10 -10.87 23.00
CA LYS A 43 -4.48 -12.29 23.20
C LYS A 43 -3.65 -13.24 22.35
N VAL A 44 -3.39 -12.88 21.09
CA VAL A 44 -2.50 -13.65 20.20
C VAL A 44 -1.09 -13.77 20.80
N ARG A 45 -0.56 -12.69 21.37
CA ARG A 45 0.76 -12.71 22.03
C ARG A 45 0.73 -13.52 23.33
N GLU A 46 -0.31 -13.41 24.14
CA GLU A 46 -0.48 -14.23 25.35
C GLU A 46 -0.48 -15.72 25.01
N TYR A 47 -1.25 -16.12 24.00
CA TYR A 47 -1.26 -17.49 23.49
C TYR A 47 0.15 -17.94 23.05
N LEU A 48 0.86 -17.11 22.28
CA LEU A 48 2.21 -17.43 21.80
C LEU A 48 3.23 -17.49 22.94
N LYS A 49 3.13 -16.66 23.98
CA LYS A 49 4.05 -16.73 25.13
C LYS A 49 4.03 -18.09 25.81
N VAL A 50 2.86 -18.72 25.87
CA VAL A 50 2.69 -20.02 26.53
C VAL A 50 3.06 -21.19 25.61
N ASN A 51 2.65 -21.13 24.33
CA ASN A 51 2.73 -22.29 23.43
C ASN A 51 3.93 -22.26 22.48
N ASN A 52 4.41 -21.06 22.12
CA ASN A 52 5.47 -20.83 21.13
C ASN A 52 6.28 -19.55 21.45
N PRO A 53 6.90 -19.45 22.65
CA PRO A 53 7.59 -18.24 23.09
C PRO A 53 8.72 -17.82 22.14
N GLU A 54 9.34 -18.79 21.44
CA GLU A 54 10.40 -18.58 20.46
C GLU A 54 9.98 -17.66 19.31
N VAL A 55 8.71 -17.62 18.94
CA VAL A 55 8.18 -16.78 17.86
C VAL A 55 8.25 -15.29 18.22
N LEU A 56 8.14 -14.97 19.51
CA LEU A 56 8.12 -13.59 20.01
C LEU A 56 9.52 -13.00 20.21
N THR A 57 10.58 -13.81 20.06
CA THR A 57 11.97 -13.37 20.21
C THR A 57 12.43 -12.40 19.11
N ARG A 58 11.69 -12.32 17.99
CA ARG A 58 12.00 -11.45 16.85
C ARG A 58 10.86 -10.47 16.60
N LYS A 59 11.20 -9.28 16.08
CA LYS A 59 10.20 -8.31 15.65
C LYS A 59 9.40 -8.87 14.47
N GLN A 60 8.15 -9.24 14.71
CA GLN A 60 7.24 -9.75 13.69
C GLN A 60 6.10 -8.78 13.43
N SER A 61 5.66 -8.73 12.18
CA SER A 61 4.45 -7.99 11.80
C SER A 61 3.19 -8.67 12.35
N LYS A 62 2.09 -7.91 12.48
CA LYS A 62 0.77 -8.46 12.85
C LYS A 62 0.39 -9.65 11.96
N TRP A 63 0.59 -9.50 10.65
CA TRP A 63 0.29 -10.53 9.65
C TRP A 63 1.01 -11.85 9.92
N GLN A 64 2.31 -11.79 10.22
CA GLN A 64 3.12 -12.99 10.46
C GLN A 64 2.65 -13.74 11.72
N LEU A 65 2.43 -13.03 12.82
CA LEU A 65 1.95 -13.62 14.07
C LEU A 65 0.58 -14.29 13.90
N LEU A 66 -0.35 -13.59 13.24
CA LEU A 66 -1.69 -14.11 13.00
C LEU A 66 -1.68 -15.32 12.07
N LYS A 67 -0.87 -15.30 11.01
CA LYS A 67 -0.75 -16.42 10.09
C LYS A 67 -0.19 -17.66 10.82
N PHE A 68 0.80 -17.46 11.69
CA PHE A 68 1.36 -18.53 12.50
C PHE A 68 0.32 -19.13 13.45
N VAL A 69 -0.42 -18.29 14.20
CA VAL A 69 -1.45 -18.78 15.12
C VAL A 69 -2.60 -19.46 14.36
N ALA A 70 -3.04 -18.91 13.23
CA ALA A 70 -4.06 -19.53 12.39
C ALA A 70 -3.63 -20.93 11.94
N GLN A 71 -2.37 -21.11 11.53
CA GLN A 71 -1.82 -22.43 11.19
C GLN A 71 -1.82 -23.38 12.38
N LYS A 72 -1.41 -22.93 13.57
CA LYS A 72 -1.39 -23.75 14.79
C LYS A 72 -2.78 -24.19 15.24
N LEU A 73 -3.79 -23.34 15.03
CA LEU A 73 -5.18 -23.62 15.39
C LEU A 73 -5.98 -24.26 14.25
N ASN A 74 -5.35 -24.59 13.12
CA ASN A 74 -5.99 -25.11 11.91
C ASN A 74 -7.16 -24.24 11.41
N ILE A 75 -6.99 -22.91 11.48
CA ILE A 75 -7.94 -21.91 11.01
C ILE A 75 -7.52 -21.45 9.61
N ASP A 76 -8.48 -21.30 8.70
CA ASP A 76 -8.22 -20.67 7.41
C ASP A 76 -7.87 -19.18 7.62
N SER A 77 -6.60 -18.87 7.43
CA SER A 77 -6.07 -17.51 7.53
C SER A 77 -6.72 -16.52 6.57
N SER A 78 -7.33 -16.98 5.46
CA SER A 78 -8.00 -16.12 4.50
C SER A 78 -9.18 -15.36 5.14
N GLN A 79 -9.94 -16.04 6.01
CA GLN A 79 -11.07 -15.46 6.74
C GLN A 79 -10.64 -14.44 7.78
N LEU A 80 -9.44 -14.60 8.33
CA LEU A 80 -8.84 -13.70 9.32
C LEU A 80 -8.41 -12.37 8.68
N PHE A 81 -7.92 -12.43 7.44
CA PHE A 81 -7.31 -11.30 6.76
C PHE A 81 -8.22 -10.59 5.77
N TYR A 82 -9.29 -11.22 5.31
CA TYR A 82 -10.23 -10.61 4.39
C TYR A 82 -11.14 -9.62 5.14
N HIS A 83 -11.08 -8.36 4.75
CA HIS A 83 -11.95 -7.30 5.28
C HIS A 83 -12.72 -6.56 4.17
N GLY A 84 -12.50 -6.92 2.90
CA GLY A 84 -13.23 -6.35 1.76
C GLY A 84 -12.80 -4.94 1.34
N ASP A 85 -12.06 -4.19 2.18
CA ASP A 85 -11.64 -2.82 1.79
C ASP A 85 -10.58 -2.85 0.70
N GLN A 86 -11.04 -2.59 -0.52
CA GLN A 86 -10.20 -2.56 -1.70
C GLN A 86 -9.41 -1.25 -1.78
N ARG A 87 -8.11 -1.37 -2.00
CA ARG A 87 -7.20 -0.24 -2.19
C ARG A 87 -6.96 -0.03 -3.67
N GLY A 88 -6.98 1.22 -4.12
CA GLY A 88 -6.61 1.56 -5.49
C GLY A 88 -5.11 1.38 -5.69
N ILE A 89 -4.72 0.69 -6.76
CA ILE A 89 -3.33 0.41 -7.12
C ILE A 89 -2.91 1.39 -8.21
N TYR A 90 -1.78 2.04 -7.99
CA TYR A 90 -1.21 3.03 -8.89
C TYR A 90 0.21 2.65 -9.28
N CYS A 91 0.51 2.80 -10.57
CA CYS A 91 1.80 2.51 -11.17
C CYS A 91 2.34 3.74 -11.88
N GLY A 92 3.61 4.05 -11.65
CA GLY A 92 4.37 5.07 -12.36
C GLY A 92 5.59 4.47 -13.04
N TRP A 93 5.51 4.32 -14.35
CA TRP A 93 6.64 3.86 -15.18
C TRP A 93 7.66 4.97 -15.34
N THR A 94 8.91 4.66 -15.02
CA THR A 94 10.02 5.63 -15.00
C THR A 94 10.80 5.65 -16.32
N GLY A 95 10.43 4.78 -17.26
CA GLY A 95 11.02 4.66 -18.59
C GLY A 95 9.97 4.39 -19.66
N THR A 96 10.27 4.72 -20.91
CA THR A 96 9.45 4.42 -22.09
C THR A 96 9.25 2.93 -22.27
N ASN A 97 10.28 2.12 -22.02
CA ASN A 97 10.27 0.67 -22.18
C ASN A 97 10.17 -0.10 -20.86
N ALA A 98 9.69 0.56 -19.79
CA ALA A 98 9.67 -0.02 -18.45
C ALA A 98 8.80 -1.29 -18.36
N ASN A 99 7.70 -1.38 -19.11
CA ASN A 99 6.83 -2.55 -19.10
C ASN A 99 7.53 -3.76 -19.75
N GLU A 100 8.11 -3.56 -20.93
CA GLU A 100 8.86 -4.58 -21.67
C GLU A 100 10.08 -5.06 -20.89
N PHE A 101 10.76 -4.14 -20.22
CA PHE A 101 11.87 -4.48 -19.33
C PHE A 101 11.42 -5.37 -18.17
N LEU A 102 10.31 -5.03 -17.49
CA LEU A 102 9.78 -5.82 -16.38
C LEU A 102 9.25 -7.19 -16.81
N LEU A 103 8.67 -7.28 -18.01
CA LEU A 103 8.21 -8.53 -18.60
C LEU A 103 9.33 -9.36 -19.24
N LYS A 104 10.58 -8.89 -19.19
CA LYS A 104 11.76 -9.54 -19.80
C LYS A 104 11.64 -9.73 -21.32
N THR A 105 10.83 -8.92 -21.99
CA THR A 105 10.74 -8.91 -23.46
C THR A 105 11.80 -7.99 -24.08
N LYS A 106 12.37 -7.07 -23.30
CA LYS A 106 13.59 -6.32 -23.61
C LYS A 106 14.55 -6.35 -22.44
N MET A 107 15.83 -6.60 -22.70
CA MET A 107 16.85 -6.73 -21.64
C MET A 107 17.44 -5.39 -21.19
N ASN A 108 17.44 -4.39 -22.06
CA ASN A 108 17.99 -3.07 -21.76
C ASN A 108 16.89 -2.13 -21.26
N PHE A 109 17.14 -1.43 -20.15
CA PHE A 109 16.21 -0.44 -19.59
C PHE A 109 16.61 0.99 -19.97
N VAL A 110 15.64 1.79 -20.41
CA VAL A 110 15.82 3.22 -20.71
C VAL A 110 15.01 4.03 -19.70
N GLN A 111 15.69 4.80 -18.85
CA GLN A 111 15.07 5.60 -17.79
C GLN A 111 14.94 7.07 -18.20
N ASP A 112 13.95 7.38 -19.03
CA ASP A 112 13.74 8.69 -19.66
C ASP A 112 12.48 9.44 -19.17
N LYS A 113 11.63 8.80 -18.36
CA LYS A 113 10.38 9.40 -17.84
C LYS A 113 10.46 9.83 -16.37
N LEU A 114 11.54 9.49 -15.66
CA LEU A 114 11.67 9.83 -14.25
C LEU A 114 11.88 11.34 -14.08
N GLN A 115 10.92 12.00 -13.46
CA GLN A 115 11.04 13.40 -13.04
C GLN A 115 11.67 13.50 -11.65
N SER A 116 12.26 14.65 -11.34
CA SER A 116 12.72 14.93 -9.99
C SER A 116 11.55 14.94 -9.01
N VAL A 117 11.83 14.53 -7.77
CA VAL A 117 10.88 14.57 -6.66
C VAL A 117 10.38 16.01 -6.46
N GLU A 118 11.29 16.98 -6.52
CA GLU A 118 10.97 18.40 -6.37
C GLU A 118 9.99 18.91 -7.44
N SER A 119 10.21 18.55 -8.70
CA SER A 119 9.31 18.94 -9.80
C SER A 119 7.91 18.34 -9.62
N THR A 120 7.86 17.04 -9.28
CA THR A 120 6.61 16.32 -9.05
C THR A 120 5.85 16.89 -7.84
N ALA A 121 6.55 17.14 -6.74
CA ALA A 121 5.98 17.70 -5.51
C ALA A 121 5.50 19.14 -5.72
N SER A 122 6.27 19.96 -6.43
CA SER A 122 5.90 21.35 -6.76
C SER A 122 4.66 21.39 -7.63
N PHE A 123 4.60 20.57 -8.68
CA PHE A 123 3.42 20.44 -9.53
C PHE A 123 2.17 20.05 -8.71
N TRP A 124 2.29 19.02 -7.87
CA TRP A 124 1.19 18.56 -7.02
C TRP A 124 0.73 19.63 -6.02
N LYS A 125 1.68 20.31 -5.36
CA LYS A 125 1.40 21.36 -4.39
C LYS A 125 0.64 22.52 -5.03
N GLN A 126 1.10 22.98 -6.19
CA GLN A 126 0.47 24.07 -6.93
C GLN A 126 -0.91 23.67 -7.46
N ARG A 127 -1.04 22.48 -8.06
CA ARG A 127 -2.27 22.04 -8.72
C ARG A 127 -3.35 21.56 -7.76
N TRP A 128 -2.99 20.99 -6.61
CA TRP A 128 -3.92 20.34 -5.68
C TRP A 128 -3.89 20.91 -4.28
N ALA A 129 -2.74 20.89 -3.60
CA ALA A 129 -2.68 21.21 -2.17
C ALA A 129 -3.15 22.64 -1.87
N LYS A 130 -2.68 23.63 -2.66
CA LYS A 130 -3.12 25.02 -2.54
C LYS A 130 -4.63 25.17 -2.78
N GLN A 131 -5.15 24.61 -3.88
CA GLN A 131 -6.58 24.70 -4.21
C GLN A 131 -7.46 24.07 -3.13
N ARG A 132 -7.06 22.91 -2.62
CA ARG A 132 -7.79 22.22 -1.55
C ARG A 132 -7.81 23.03 -0.26
N ALA A 133 -6.67 23.62 0.14
CA ALA A 133 -6.60 24.49 1.31
C ALA A 133 -7.53 25.70 1.17
N THR A 134 -7.51 26.36 0.00
CA THR A 134 -8.40 27.49 -0.27
C THR A 134 -9.88 27.12 -0.19
N HIS A 135 -10.27 25.96 -0.73
CA HIS A 135 -11.67 25.51 -0.65
C HIS A 135 -12.11 25.17 0.77
N LEU A 136 -11.23 24.55 1.57
CA LEU A 136 -11.53 24.23 2.97
C LEU A 136 -11.76 25.49 3.81
N ASN A 137 -10.95 26.53 3.60
CA ASN A 137 -11.12 27.81 4.31
C ASN A 137 -12.40 28.53 3.90
N LYS A 138 -12.83 28.43 2.64
CA LYS A 138 -14.09 29.01 2.15
C LYS A 138 -15.33 28.30 2.69
N SER A 139 -15.24 27.00 2.99
CA SER A 139 -16.36 26.23 3.54
C SER A 139 -16.56 26.38 5.05
N GLN A 140 -15.70 27.16 5.73
CA GLN A 140 -15.77 27.44 7.17
C GLN A 140 -16.29 28.85 7.49
N ILE A 141 -16.66 29.63 6.47
CA ILE A 141 -17.28 30.95 6.54
C ILE A 141 -18.69 30.81 5.96
#